data_AF-A0AA43I245-F1
#
_entry.id   AF-A0AA43I245-F1
#
_cell.length_a   1.000
_cell.length_b   1.000
_cell.length_c   1.000
_cell.angle_alpha   90.00
_cell.angle_beta   90.00
_cell.angle_gamma   90.00
#
_symmetry.space_group_name_H-M   'P 1'
#
loop_
_entity.id
_entity.type
_entity.pdbx_description
1 polymer ?
#
loop_
_entity_poly.entity_id
_entity_poly.type
_entity_poly.pdbx_seq_one_letter_code
_entity_poly.pdbx_strand_id
1 'polypeptide(L)'
;MIGSAINTSSLTQTETTDYVGNVEYVNNALKRVYVGTGYIENNVYHCYLKDYLGNTRLVVTPTDNYYQWLNYYPFGMLYGDRGDQGRQQMKYGGKEFEDKHGLYLYDFEARYYDPALGGFLTMDPLAEKYYSTSPVIGSTIKTVRIRESLFIRVSSFASKTHHVDKPHVKHSETWGLSTLVAYQSYCST
;
A
#
# COMPACT_ATOMS: atom_id res chain seq x y z
N MET A 1 -12.96 34.52 4.34
CA MET A 1 -12.62 33.17 4.81
C MET A 1 -13.90 32.49 5.23
N ILE A 2 -14.35 31.45 4.51
CA ILE A 2 -15.59 30.74 4.85
C ILE A 2 -15.20 29.68 5.87
N GLY A 3 -15.61 29.89 7.13
CA GLY A 3 -15.38 28.94 8.22
C GLY A 3 -16.24 27.72 8.02
N SER A 4 -15.61 26.54 8.00
CA SER A 4 -16.35 25.29 8.20
C SER A 4 -16.89 25.27 9.63
N ALA A 5 -18.09 24.69 9.82
CA ALA A 5 -18.67 24.53 11.14
C ALA A 5 -17.69 23.78 12.05
N ILE A 6 -17.46 24.30 13.26
CA ILE A 6 -16.62 23.63 14.26
C ILE A 6 -17.35 22.36 14.69
N ASN A 7 -16.82 21.20 14.30
CA ASN A 7 -17.32 19.91 14.75
C ASN A 7 -16.84 19.69 16.19
N THR A 8 -17.59 20.17 17.18
CA THR A 8 -17.23 20.00 18.60
C THR A 8 -17.21 18.54 19.04
N SER A 9 -17.84 17.63 18.30
CA SER A 9 -17.80 16.18 18.54
C SER A 9 -16.43 15.57 18.27
N SER A 10 -15.59 16.20 17.42
CA SER A 10 -14.23 15.71 17.17
C SER A 10 -13.27 16.00 18.33
N LEU A 11 -13.62 16.92 19.24
CA LEU A 11 -12.79 17.27 20.40
C LEU A 11 -12.69 16.14 21.43
N THR A 12 -13.65 15.20 21.43
CA THR A 12 -13.71 14.07 22.35
C THR A 12 -13.60 12.72 21.63
N GLN A 13 -13.40 12.71 20.32
CA GLN A 13 -13.27 11.48 19.56
C GLN A 13 -11.90 10.86 19.88
N THR A 14 -11.93 9.73 20.57
CA THR A 14 -10.75 8.89 20.81
C THR A 14 -10.99 7.57 20.10
N GLU A 15 -10.07 7.21 19.22
CA GLU A 15 -10.01 5.89 18.60
C GLU A 15 -8.66 5.30 18.94
N THR A 16 -8.67 4.07 19.46
CA THR A 16 -7.46 3.32 19.78
C THR A 16 -7.37 2.13 18.84
N THR A 17 -6.27 2.04 18.10
CA THR A 17 -5.96 0.91 17.22
C THR A 17 -4.81 0.12 17.83
N ASP A 18 -5.05 -1.15 18.14
CA ASP A 18 -4.06 -2.06 18.69
C ASP A 18 -3.74 -3.18 17.69
N TYR A 19 -2.46 -3.32 17.36
CA TYR A 19 -1.97 -4.36 16.46
C TYR A 19 -1.34 -5.50 17.26
N VAL A 20 -1.94 -6.70 17.19
CA VAL A 20 -1.47 -7.90 17.88
C VAL A 20 -1.14 -8.97 16.84
N GLY A 21 0.13 -9.02 16.43
CA GLY A 21 0.57 -9.91 15.35
C GLY A 21 -0.09 -9.56 14.03
N ASN A 22 -0.86 -10.49 13.46
CA ASN A 22 -1.62 -10.27 12.23
C ASN A 22 -3.07 -9.83 12.48
N VAL A 23 -3.41 -9.37 13.69
CA VAL A 23 -4.77 -8.99 14.06
C VAL A 23 -4.81 -7.51 14.45
N GLU A 24 -5.81 -6.80 13.94
CA GLU A 24 -6.11 -5.41 14.26
C GLU A 24 -7.34 -5.33 15.15
N TYR A 25 -7.22 -4.62 16.27
CA TYR A 25 -8.32 -4.27 17.16
C TYR A 25 -8.55 -2.76 17.12
N VAL A 26 -9.82 -2.35 17.06
CA VAL A 26 -10.21 -0.94 17.20
C VAL A 26 -11.14 -0.83 18.40
N ASN A 27 -10.79 0.02 19.37
CA ASN A 27 -11.51 0.21 20.62
C ASN A 27 -11.79 -1.12 21.36
N ASN A 28 -10.75 -1.98 21.46
CA ASN A 28 -10.82 -3.33 22.05
C ASN A 28 -11.74 -4.34 21.32
N ALA A 29 -12.28 -4.01 20.15
CA ALA A 29 -13.05 -4.93 19.33
C ALA A 29 -12.24 -5.41 18.12
N LEU A 30 -12.38 -6.69 17.75
CA LEU A 30 -11.72 -7.25 16.57
C LEU A 30 -12.20 -6.49 15.33
N LYS A 31 -11.27 -5.89 14.60
CA LYS A 31 -11.55 -5.13 13.38
C LYS A 31 -11.15 -5.93 12.13
N ARG A 32 -9.89 -6.39 12.06
CA ARG A 32 -9.38 -7.14 10.90
C ARG A 32 -8.43 -8.25 11.30
N VAL A 33 -8.37 -9.30 10.49
CA VAL A 33 -7.33 -10.32 10.52
C VAL A 33 -6.57 -10.29 9.20
N TYR A 34 -5.31 -9.89 9.22
CA TYR A 34 -4.46 -9.81 8.04
C TYR A 34 -3.96 -11.19 7.60
N VAL A 35 -3.98 -11.39 6.28
CA VAL A 35 -3.54 -12.60 5.58
C VAL A 35 -2.59 -12.16 4.45
N GLY A 36 -1.69 -13.02 3.98
CA GLY A 36 -0.61 -12.61 3.07
C GLY A 36 -1.05 -11.81 1.83
N THR A 37 -2.23 -12.07 1.28
CA THR A 37 -2.77 -11.38 0.10
C THR A 37 -3.96 -10.46 0.38
N GLY A 38 -4.34 -10.25 1.64
CA GLY A 38 -5.59 -9.57 1.98
C GLY A 38 -5.86 -9.45 3.47
N TYR A 39 -7.13 -9.34 3.83
CA TYR A 39 -7.59 -9.37 5.20
C TYR A 39 -9.02 -9.91 5.30
N ILE A 40 -9.40 -10.35 6.48
CA ILE A 40 -10.76 -10.75 6.81
C ILE A 40 -11.36 -9.69 7.72
N GLU A 41 -12.52 -9.18 7.35
CA GLU A 41 -13.34 -8.26 8.16
C GLU A 41 -14.78 -8.77 8.16
N ASN A 42 -15.39 -8.92 9.33
CA ASN A 42 -16.76 -9.44 9.46
C ASN A 42 -17.02 -10.76 8.71
N ASN A 43 -16.07 -11.70 8.75
CA ASN A 43 -16.08 -12.98 8.01
C ASN A 43 -16.11 -12.84 6.47
N VAL A 44 -15.84 -11.66 5.93
CA VAL A 44 -15.68 -11.42 4.49
C VAL A 44 -14.20 -11.26 4.19
N TYR A 45 -13.72 -11.98 3.17
CA TYR A 45 -12.35 -11.83 2.70
C TYR A 45 -12.22 -10.64 1.73
N HIS A 46 -11.22 -9.80 1.95
CA HIS A 46 -10.86 -8.66 1.14
C HIS A 46 -9.46 -8.89 0.55
N CYS A 47 -9.38 -9.18 -0.74
CA CYS A 47 -8.11 -9.45 -1.40
C CYS A 47 -7.51 -8.19 -1.99
N TYR A 48 -6.20 -8.02 -1.80
CA TYR A 48 -5.40 -6.99 -2.46
C TYR A 48 -4.95 -7.42 -3.83
N LEU A 49 -5.23 -6.59 -4.82
CA LEU A 49 -4.61 -6.66 -6.12
C LEU A 49 -3.53 -5.58 -6.17
N LYS A 50 -2.29 -6.04 -6.15
CA LYS A 50 -1.11 -5.19 -6.11
C LYS A 50 -0.51 -5.05 -7.50
N ASP A 51 0.07 -3.89 -7.79
CA ASP A 51 0.93 -3.73 -8.96
C ASP A 51 2.33 -4.33 -8.72
N TYR A 52 3.17 -4.26 -9.75
CA TYR A 52 4.55 -4.78 -9.70
C TYR A 52 5.42 -4.14 -8.59
N LEU A 53 5.10 -2.90 -8.18
CA LEU A 53 5.82 -2.19 -7.13
C LEU A 53 5.24 -2.49 -5.73
N GLY A 54 4.18 -3.29 -5.66
CA GLY A 54 3.51 -3.67 -4.43
C GLY A 54 2.44 -2.68 -3.95
N ASN A 55 2.06 -1.69 -4.77
CA ASN A 55 0.97 -0.76 -4.42
C ASN A 55 -0.38 -1.47 -4.55
N THR A 56 -1.25 -1.33 -3.55
CA THR A 56 -2.63 -1.84 -3.65
C THR A 56 -3.42 -0.99 -4.65
N ARG A 57 -3.82 -1.57 -5.78
CA ARG A 57 -4.58 -0.89 -6.86
C ARG A 57 -6.07 -1.16 -6.78
N LEU A 58 -6.46 -2.36 -6.35
CA LEU A 58 -7.85 -2.74 -6.22
C LEU A 58 -8.00 -3.66 -5.01
N VAL A 59 -9.09 -3.49 -4.28
CA VAL A 59 -9.55 -4.41 -3.26
C VAL A 59 -10.85 -5.03 -3.77
N VAL A 60 -10.92 -6.35 -3.74
CA VAL A 60 -12.10 -7.12 -4.19
C VAL A 60 -12.61 -7.99 -3.05
N THR A 61 -13.91 -8.21 -3.01
CA THR A 61 -14.54 -9.17 -2.10
C THR A 61 -15.20 -10.29 -2.92
N PRO A 62 -15.53 -11.45 -2.32
CA PRO A 62 -16.26 -12.49 -3.01
C PRO A 62 -17.60 -12.02 -3.60
N THR A 63 -18.24 -11.05 -2.96
CA THR A 63 -19.55 -10.53 -3.36
C THR A 63 -19.47 -9.34 -4.31
N ASP A 64 -18.47 -8.46 -4.13
CA ASP A 64 -18.33 -7.22 -4.91
C ASP A 64 -17.09 -7.27 -5.82
N ASN A 65 -17.33 -7.03 -7.10
CA ASN A 65 -16.27 -6.92 -8.11
C ASN A 65 -15.32 -5.73 -7.87
N TYR A 66 -15.72 -4.75 -7.06
CA TYR A 66 -14.87 -3.62 -6.67
C TYR A 66 -15.25 -3.11 -5.29
N TYR A 67 -14.39 -3.35 -4.28
CA TYR A 67 -14.59 -2.82 -2.94
C TYR A 67 -13.89 -1.47 -2.74
N GLN A 68 -12.70 -1.31 -3.32
CA GLN A 68 -11.94 -0.06 -3.31
C GLN A 68 -11.00 -0.03 -4.51
N TRP A 69 -10.98 1.06 -5.27
CA TRP A 69 -10.12 1.26 -6.44
C TRP A 69 -9.21 2.48 -6.23
N LEU A 70 -7.90 2.26 -6.34
CA LEU A 70 -6.88 3.21 -5.94
C LEU A 70 -5.93 3.49 -7.12
N ASN A 71 -5.79 4.77 -7.48
CA ASN A 71 -4.76 5.21 -8.41
C ASN A 71 -3.81 6.17 -7.68
N TYR A 72 -2.52 6.10 -8.06
CA TYR A 72 -1.45 6.84 -7.41
C TYR A 72 -0.70 7.67 -8.44
N TYR A 73 -0.43 8.93 -8.09
CA TYR A 73 0.67 9.69 -8.67
C TYR A 73 2.01 8.98 -8.38
N PRO A 74 3.09 9.30 -9.12
CA PRO A 74 4.37 8.62 -8.97
C PRO A 74 4.90 8.56 -7.52
N PHE A 75 4.66 9.63 -6.75
CA PHE A 75 5.10 9.76 -5.36
C PHE A 75 4.10 9.22 -4.32
N GLY A 76 3.03 8.55 -4.74
CA GLY A 76 2.10 7.86 -3.83
C GLY A 76 0.88 8.65 -3.38
N MET A 77 0.69 9.88 -3.90
CA MET A 77 -0.52 10.65 -3.67
C MET A 77 -1.69 10.04 -4.45
N LEU A 78 -2.84 9.88 -3.79
CA LEU A 78 -4.03 9.30 -4.40
C LEU A 78 -4.67 10.26 -5.41
N TYR A 79 -5.20 9.72 -6.50
CA TYR A 79 -6.04 10.47 -7.43
C TYR A 79 -7.12 9.59 -8.03
N GLY A 80 -8.30 10.17 -8.29
CA GLY A 80 -9.37 9.48 -9.02
C GLY A 80 -9.74 8.12 -8.42
N ASP A 81 -9.58 7.95 -7.11
CA ASP A 81 -9.95 6.75 -6.39
C ASP A 81 -11.48 6.61 -6.34
N ARG A 82 -11.95 5.37 -6.23
CA ARG A 82 -13.36 5.04 -6.08
C ARG A 82 -13.57 4.10 -4.91
N GLY A 83 -14.56 4.40 -4.08
CA GLY A 83 -14.78 3.75 -2.80
C GLY A 83 -14.32 4.66 -1.65
N ASP A 84 -14.68 4.28 -0.43
CA ASP A 84 -14.31 5.07 0.75
C ASP A 84 -12.81 4.87 1.07
N GLN A 85 -12.08 5.99 1.17
CA GLN A 85 -10.64 6.03 1.41
C GLN A 85 -10.23 5.47 2.78
N GLY A 86 -11.16 5.47 3.74
CA GLY A 86 -10.97 4.94 5.10
C GLY A 86 -11.25 3.42 5.22
N ARG A 87 -11.71 2.77 4.15
CA ARG A 87 -12.02 1.32 4.19
C ARG A 87 -10.80 0.46 4.44
N GLN A 88 -9.66 0.81 3.81
CA GLN A 88 -8.41 0.14 4.07
C GLN A 88 -7.19 1.04 3.88
N GLN A 89 -6.25 0.91 4.82
CA GLN A 89 -5.09 1.79 4.95
C GLN A 89 -3.84 1.26 4.23
N MET A 90 -3.74 -0.03 3.92
CA MET A 90 -2.58 -0.57 3.17
C MET A 90 -2.62 -0.16 1.68
N LYS A 91 -1.89 0.90 1.33
CA LYS A 91 -1.99 1.58 0.04
C LYS A 91 -0.65 1.56 -0.74
N TYR A 92 0.07 2.68 -0.81
CA TYR A 92 1.32 2.82 -1.57
C TYR A 92 2.47 2.02 -0.94
N GLY A 93 3.22 1.28 -1.76
CA GLY A 93 4.31 0.41 -1.32
C GLY A 93 3.88 -0.72 -0.37
N GLY A 94 2.57 -0.97 -0.25
CA GLY A 94 2.02 -1.85 0.79
C GLY A 94 2.18 -1.31 2.21
N LYS A 95 2.36 0.01 2.36
CA LYS A 95 2.46 0.70 3.65
C LYS A 95 1.11 1.25 4.09
N GLU A 96 0.97 1.39 5.41
CA GLU A 96 -0.22 1.94 6.04
C GLU A 96 -0.31 3.44 5.76
N PHE A 97 -1.48 3.86 5.32
CA PHE A 97 -1.82 5.26 5.14
C PHE A 97 -2.60 5.74 6.35
N GLU A 98 -2.01 6.68 7.08
CA GLU A 98 -2.61 7.36 8.21
C GLU A 98 -3.21 8.67 7.72
N ASP A 99 -4.53 8.83 7.88
CA ASP A 99 -5.32 10.01 7.50
C ASP A 99 -5.86 10.79 8.71
N LYS A 100 -5.50 10.37 9.93
CA LYS A 100 -5.93 11.02 11.16
C LYS A 100 -5.39 12.45 11.29
N HIS A 101 -6.19 13.28 11.94
CA HIS A 101 -5.86 14.69 12.25
C HIS A 101 -5.52 15.57 11.03
N GLY A 102 -5.95 15.17 9.83
CA GLY A 102 -5.66 15.88 8.58
C GLY A 102 -4.22 15.74 8.10
N LEU A 103 -3.47 14.79 8.68
CA LEU A 103 -2.17 14.36 8.18
C LEU A 103 -2.41 13.22 7.20
N TYR A 104 -1.83 13.28 6.00
CA TYR A 104 -1.97 12.25 4.97
C TYR A 104 -0.62 11.57 4.74
N LEU A 105 -0.23 10.68 5.64
CA LEU A 105 1.14 10.16 5.73
C LEU A 105 1.17 8.66 5.58
N TYR A 106 2.27 8.15 5.06
CA TYR A 106 2.53 6.72 5.02
C TYR A 106 3.50 6.31 6.12
N ASP A 107 3.16 5.26 6.87
CA ASP A 107 4.06 4.67 7.85
C ASP A 107 5.03 3.69 7.17
N PHE A 108 6.28 4.13 7.02
CA PHE A 108 7.39 3.30 6.52
C PHE A 108 8.22 2.69 7.66
N GLU A 109 7.60 2.49 8.83
CA GLU A 109 8.15 1.93 10.08
C GLU A 109 9.17 2.85 10.74
N ALA A 110 10.26 3.20 10.03
CA ALA A 110 11.31 4.04 10.55
C ALA A 110 10.95 5.54 10.50
N ARG A 111 10.12 5.94 9.53
CA ARG A 111 9.79 7.34 9.25
C ARG A 111 8.42 7.48 8.59
N TYR A 112 7.76 8.61 8.83
CA TYR A 112 6.57 9.00 8.08
C TYR A 112 6.94 9.63 6.74
N TYR A 113 6.33 9.13 5.68
CA TYR A 113 6.50 9.62 4.31
C TYR A 113 5.30 10.47 3.89
N ASP A 114 5.58 11.66 3.39
CA ASP A 114 4.60 12.60 2.87
C ASP A 114 4.53 12.48 1.33
N PRO A 115 3.42 11.97 0.77
CA PRO A 115 3.26 11.81 -0.67
C PRO A 115 3.07 13.12 -1.43
N ALA A 116 2.65 14.21 -0.76
CA ALA A 116 2.50 15.52 -1.38
C ALA A 116 3.85 16.20 -1.60
N LEU A 117 4.79 16.00 -0.67
CA LEU A 117 6.18 16.46 -0.81
C LEU A 117 7.05 15.48 -1.61
N GLY A 118 6.67 14.20 -1.64
CA GLY A 118 7.45 13.13 -2.26
C GLY A 118 8.69 12.73 -1.45
N GLY A 119 8.62 12.83 -0.12
CA GLY A 119 9.76 12.60 0.77
C GLY A 119 9.36 12.31 2.22
N PHE A 120 10.35 12.02 3.07
CA PHE A 120 10.12 11.80 4.49
C PHE A 120 10.03 13.11 5.26
N LEU A 121 9.26 13.14 6.35
CA LEU A 121 9.15 14.32 7.21
C LEU A 121 10.38 14.54 8.10
N THR A 122 11.18 13.49 8.31
CA THR A 122 12.34 13.50 9.20
C THR A 122 13.62 13.08 8.49
N MET A 123 14.75 13.58 9.00
CA MET A 123 16.08 13.18 8.57
C MET A 123 16.30 11.68 8.81
N ASP A 124 17.00 11.02 7.89
CA ASP A 124 17.40 9.62 8.06
C ASP A 124 18.30 9.49 9.30
N PRO A 125 17.99 8.60 10.28
CA PRO A 125 18.87 8.33 11.41
C PRO A 125 20.30 7.93 11.00
N LEU A 126 20.47 7.39 9.79
CA LEU A 126 21.77 6.99 9.23
C LEU A 126 22.38 8.05 8.30
N ALA A 127 21.84 9.28 8.26
CA ALA A 127 22.32 10.34 7.37
C ALA A 127 23.81 10.63 7.55
N GLU A 128 24.34 10.55 8.78
CA GLU A 128 25.75 10.76 9.08
C GLU A 128 26.66 9.67 8.50
N LYS A 129 26.12 8.48 8.22
CA LYS A 129 26.89 7.39 7.60
C LYS A 129 26.97 7.51 6.09
N TYR A 130 26.02 8.22 5.47
CA TYR A 130 25.83 8.25 4.02
C TYR A 130 25.66 9.69 3.51
N TYR A 131 26.71 10.50 3.63
CA TYR A 131 26.72 11.90 3.18
C TYR A 131 26.40 12.11 1.70
N SER A 132 26.58 11.08 0.85
CA SER A 132 26.28 11.13 -0.59
C SER A 132 24.79 11.01 -0.90
N THR A 133 23.96 10.68 0.09
CA THR A 133 22.54 10.39 -0.08
C THR A 133 21.73 11.48 0.63
N SER A 134 20.68 11.99 -0.03
CA SER A 134 19.81 13.01 0.58
C SER A 134 19.18 12.46 1.86
N PRO A 135 19.36 13.11 3.02
CA PRO A 135 18.82 12.61 4.29
C PRO A 135 17.28 12.53 4.32
N VAL A 136 16.59 13.32 3.51
CA VAL A 136 15.12 13.48 3.53
C VAL A 136 14.44 12.64 2.45
N ILE A 137 15.13 12.36 1.35
CA ILE A 137 14.59 11.59 0.20
C ILE A 137 15.20 10.18 0.14
N GLY A 138 16.43 10.05 0.61
CA GLY A 138 17.30 8.90 0.40
C GLY A 138 17.33 7.91 1.55
N SER A 139 16.18 7.29 1.85
CA SER A 139 16.17 5.85 2.13
C SER A 139 15.05 5.26 1.29
N THR A 140 15.43 4.95 0.06
CA THR A 140 14.69 4.33 -1.03
C THR A 140 13.29 3.78 -0.69
N ILE A 141 12.29 4.27 -1.44
CA ILE A 141 10.95 3.68 -1.69
C ILE A 141 11.10 2.35 -2.47
N LYS A 142 12.10 1.53 -2.15
CA LYS A 142 12.23 0.14 -2.58
C LYS A 142 11.86 -0.67 -1.37
N THR A 143 10.72 -1.33 -1.49
CA THR A 143 10.20 -2.43 -0.69
C THR A 143 11.19 -2.89 0.39
N VAL A 144 10.86 -2.60 1.65
CA VAL A 144 11.50 -3.21 2.82
C VAL A 144 11.39 -4.73 2.68
N ARG A 145 12.44 -5.33 2.10
CA ARG A 145 12.89 -6.69 2.42
C ARG A 145 14.27 -6.53 3.03
N ILE A 146 14.31 -5.89 4.20
CA ILE A 146 15.44 -6.02 5.11
C ILE A 146 15.23 -7.37 5.80
N ARG A 147 15.61 -8.45 5.12
CA ARG A 147 15.98 -9.66 5.85
C ARG A 147 17.46 -9.47 6.17
N GLU A 148 17.72 -9.27 7.46
CA GLU A 148 18.87 -9.77 8.22
C GLU A 148 20.14 -10.11 7.42
N SER A 149 21.26 -9.60 7.93
CA SER A 149 22.65 -9.92 7.62
C SER A 149 23.39 -9.01 6.62
N LEU A 150 24.29 -8.20 7.22
CA LEU A 150 25.65 -8.08 6.73
C LEU A 150 26.08 -9.36 5.99
N PHE A 151 26.32 -9.32 4.68
CA PHE A 151 27.56 -9.82 4.07
C PHE A 151 27.62 -9.47 2.58
N ILE A 152 28.64 -8.69 2.24
CA ILE A 152 29.15 -8.53 0.88
C ILE A 152 29.63 -9.89 0.37
N ARG A 153 29.12 -10.37 -0.77
CA ARG A 153 29.94 -11.06 -1.78
C ARG A 153 29.23 -11.05 -3.14
N VAL A 154 29.87 -10.33 -4.06
CA VAL A 154 29.63 -10.39 -5.50
C VAL A 154 30.14 -11.73 -6.02
N SER A 155 29.31 -12.46 -6.76
CA SER A 155 29.80 -13.32 -7.83
C SER A 155 28.78 -13.38 -8.95
N SER A 156 29.20 -12.85 -10.10
CA SER A 156 28.56 -12.96 -11.40
C SER A 156 28.32 -14.41 -11.80
N PHE A 157 27.13 -14.73 -12.30
CA PHE A 157 27.00 -15.80 -13.28
C PHE A 157 25.91 -15.45 -14.28
N ALA A 158 26.35 -15.03 -15.47
CA ALA A 158 25.52 -14.94 -16.66
C ALA A 158 25.25 -16.35 -17.18
N SER A 159 24.00 -16.66 -17.50
CA SER A 159 23.68 -17.82 -18.35
C SER A 159 22.53 -17.48 -19.30
N LYS A 160 22.96 -17.19 -20.54
CA LYS A 160 22.34 -17.51 -21.84
C LYS A 160 20.82 -17.72 -21.89
N THR A 161 20.16 -16.80 -22.60
CA THR A 161 18.84 -16.95 -23.19
C THR A 161 18.83 -18.01 -24.29
N HIS A 162 17.79 -18.83 -24.33
CA HIS A 162 17.37 -19.56 -25.53
C HIS A 162 16.07 -18.93 -26.04
N HIS A 163 16.12 -18.45 -27.29
CA HIS A 163 14.98 -17.96 -28.06
C HIS A 163 13.93 -19.06 -28.23
N VAL A 164 12.68 -18.74 -27.93
CA VAL A 164 11.51 -19.41 -28.53
C VAL A 164 10.62 -18.30 -29.09
N ASP A 165 10.47 -18.31 -30.41
CA ASP A 165 9.71 -17.31 -31.16
C ASP A 165 8.20 -17.64 -31.20
N LYS A 166 7.40 -16.58 -30.94
CA LYS A 166 6.05 -16.25 -31.51
C LYS A 166 4.81 -16.98 -30.94
N PRO A 167 3.59 -16.38 -30.98
CA PRO A 167 3.15 -15.34 -31.92
C PRO A 167 2.59 -14.04 -31.32
N HIS A 168 2.61 -12.99 -32.17
CA HIS A 168 1.91 -11.73 -31.95
C HIS A 168 0.41 -11.96 -31.93
N VAL A 169 -0.21 -11.79 -30.76
CA VAL A 169 -1.65 -11.56 -30.64
C VAL A 169 -1.87 -10.06 -30.55
N LYS A 170 -2.47 -9.47 -31.59
CA LYS A 170 -3.02 -8.12 -31.50
C LYS A 170 -4.26 -8.19 -30.61
N HIS A 171 -4.14 -7.80 -29.35
CA HIS A 171 -5.30 -7.58 -28.50
C HIS A 171 -5.80 -6.15 -28.70
N SER A 172 -6.91 -6.02 -29.44
CA SER A 172 -7.76 -4.85 -29.35
C SER A 172 -8.40 -4.80 -27.96
N GLU A 173 -8.23 -3.65 -27.31
CA GLU A 173 -8.67 -3.35 -25.96
C GLU A 173 -10.19 -3.51 -25.79
N THR A 174 -10.59 -4.47 -24.97
CA THR A 174 -11.92 -4.53 -24.34
C THR A 174 -11.73 -4.71 -22.84
N TRP A 175 -11.25 -3.64 -22.20
CA TRP A 175 -11.09 -3.58 -20.75
C TRP A 175 -12.45 -3.34 -20.11
N GLY A 176 -12.99 -4.31 -19.37
CA GLY A 176 -14.17 -4.00 -18.57
C GLY A 176 -14.75 -5.16 -17.77
N LEU A 177 -14.72 -6.39 -18.28
CA LEU A 177 -15.43 -7.51 -17.62
C LEU A 177 -14.59 -8.78 -17.48
N SER A 178 -13.74 -9.16 -18.45
CA SER A 178 -13.02 -10.44 -18.38
C SER A 178 -11.88 -10.45 -17.35
N THR A 179 -11.20 -9.32 -17.16
CA THR A 179 -10.13 -9.19 -16.17
C THR A 179 -10.66 -9.23 -14.74
N LEU A 180 -11.82 -8.62 -14.46
CA LEU A 180 -12.43 -8.60 -13.12
C LEU A 180 -12.89 -10.00 -12.68
N VAL A 181 -13.49 -10.78 -13.58
CA VAL A 181 -13.90 -12.17 -13.30
C VAL A 181 -12.69 -13.07 -12.99
N ALA A 182 -11.57 -12.85 -13.69
CA ALA A 182 -10.32 -13.57 -13.40
C ALA A 182 -9.77 -13.24 -12.00
N TYR A 183 -9.87 -11.98 -11.56
CA TYR A 183 -9.41 -11.58 -10.23
C TYR A 183 -10.30 -12.10 -9.09
N GLN A 184 -11.61 -12.21 -9.32
CA GLN A 184 -12.51 -12.81 -8.34
C GLN A 184 -12.21 -14.31 -8.12
N SER A 185 -11.76 -15.00 -9.18
CA SER A 185 -11.30 -16.40 -9.09
C SER A 185 -9.97 -16.55 -8.35
N TYR A 186 -9.10 -15.53 -8.38
CA TYR A 186 -7.86 -15.50 -7.58
C TYR A 186 -8.12 -15.24 -6.09
N CYS A 187 -9.23 -14.58 -5.77
CA CYS A 187 -9.65 -14.23 -4.42
C CYS A 187 -10.40 -15.36 -3.70
N SER A 188 -10.97 -16.32 -4.43
CA SER A 188 -11.84 -17.38 -3.90
C SER A 188 -11.16 -18.73 -3.63
N THR A 189 -9.87 -18.89 -4.00
CA THR A 189 -9.01 -20.02 -3.63
C THR A 189 -8.15 -19.71 -2.43
#